data_AF-A0A8T4NZF8-F1
#
_entry.id   AF-A0A8T4NZF8-F1
#
_cell.length_a   1.000
_cell.length_b   1.000
_cell.length_c   1.000
_cell.angle_alpha   90.00
_cell.angle_beta   90.00
_cell.angle_gamma   90.00
#
_symmetry.space_group_name_H-M   'P 1'
#
loop_
_entity.id
_entity.type
_entity.pdbx_description
1 polymer ?
#
loop_
_entity_poly.entity_id
_entity_poly.type
_entity_poly.pdbx_seq_one_letter_code
_entity_poly.pdbx_strand_id
1 'polypeptide(L)'
;MVSVCFYFQVHQPPRLRKYSIFEIGHHNNYFDERKNEAIIKKVARKCYMPANSIILDLINKTDGKFKVAYSMTGIVLEQLEKYAPEVIDSFKALVNTGCVEILDETYHHTLSYLYSKEEFKEQVLLHSKKIRQLFNYKPKVFRNTELVYNNDIAGFIGKMGYAGIIAEGADHILQWRSPNFVYKPKGLNNIKLLLKNYRLSDDIAFRFSEKSWKEFPLTAPKYADWINKINGNGNVVNLFMDYETFGEHQWEDKGIFEFLRHLPSEILKHPDNDFVTPSEAIKRYDAVAELDFPHYVSWADIERDLSAWLGNKMQQEAISQVYNLEPHVKLSKNPALLDEWRKLQTSDHFYYMCTKWFNDGDVHKYFNPYDSPYEAFIAYMNILNDFRMKANKLGEVKVVG
;
A
#
# COMPACT_ATOMS: atom_id res chain seq x y z
N MET A 1 -1.55 -15.63 24.92
CA MET A 1 -2.58 -15.13 23.99
C MET A 1 -1.93 -14.26 22.93
N VAL A 2 -2.10 -14.63 21.67
CA VAL A 2 -1.60 -13.93 20.48
C VAL A 2 -2.78 -13.51 19.62
N SER A 3 -2.87 -12.22 19.32
CA SER A 3 -3.85 -11.73 18.34
C SER A 3 -3.25 -11.71 16.94
N VAL A 4 -3.98 -12.20 15.95
CA VAL A 4 -3.60 -12.05 14.54
C VAL A 4 -4.23 -10.77 13.99
N CYS A 5 -3.40 -9.92 13.38
CA CYS A 5 -3.82 -8.66 12.80
C CYS A 5 -3.58 -8.68 11.29
N PHE A 6 -4.66 -8.85 10.51
CA PHE A 6 -4.59 -8.78 9.05
C PHE A 6 -4.71 -7.34 8.55
N TYR A 7 -3.83 -6.98 7.64
CA TYR A 7 -3.95 -5.76 6.85
C TYR A 7 -3.64 -6.07 5.38
N PHE A 8 -4.50 -5.57 4.49
CA PHE A 8 -4.36 -5.68 3.06
C PHE A 8 -4.24 -4.31 2.39
N GLN A 9 -3.20 -4.13 1.58
CA GLN A 9 -3.09 -2.98 0.68
C GLN A 9 -3.91 -3.24 -0.59
N VAL A 10 -4.79 -2.32 -0.96
CA VAL A 10 -5.50 -2.34 -2.24
C VAL A 10 -5.01 -1.16 -3.05
N HIS A 11 -4.28 -1.44 -4.12
CA HIS A 11 -3.70 -0.39 -4.94
C HIS A 11 -3.59 -0.80 -6.41
N GLN A 12 -3.97 0.11 -7.29
CA GLN A 12 -3.75 -0.02 -8.73
C GLN A 12 -3.35 1.35 -9.28
N PRO A 13 -2.12 1.52 -9.83
CA PRO A 13 -1.71 2.80 -10.37
C PRO A 13 -2.42 3.12 -11.69
N PRO A 14 -2.65 4.40 -12.03
CA PRO A 14 -3.07 4.77 -13.37
C PRO A 14 -1.89 4.57 -14.34
N ARG A 15 -2.05 3.70 -15.34
CA ARG A 15 -0.99 3.41 -16.31
C ARG A 15 -0.81 4.60 -17.24
N LEU A 16 0.43 4.99 -17.46
CA LEU A 16 0.78 6.01 -18.46
C LEU A 16 0.81 5.38 -19.84
N ARG A 17 0.48 6.19 -20.86
CA ARG A 17 0.65 5.83 -22.26
C ARG A 17 2.15 5.78 -22.60
N LYS A 18 2.53 4.98 -23.60
CA LYS A 18 3.82 5.14 -24.27
C LYS A 18 3.79 6.47 -25.05
N TYR A 19 4.19 7.56 -24.38
CA TYR A 19 4.16 8.92 -24.92
C TYR A 19 5.45 9.22 -25.68
N SER A 20 5.34 9.47 -26.97
CA SER A 20 6.50 9.73 -27.83
C SER A 20 6.95 11.19 -27.77
N ILE A 21 8.20 11.45 -28.19
CA ILE A 21 8.74 12.81 -28.30
C ILE A 21 7.90 13.69 -29.25
N PHE A 22 7.28 13.08 -30.28
CA PHE A 22 6.46 13.77 -31.27
C PHE A 22 5.08 14.19 -30.73
N GLU A 23 4.67 13.68 -29.57
CA GLU A 23 3.43 14.09 -28.91
C GLU A 23 3.63 15.29 -27.98
N ILE A 24 4.87 15.70 -27.71
CA ILE A 24 5.16 16.85 -26.83
C ILE A 24 4.69 18.16 -27.48
N GLY A 25 3.98 18.98 -26.71
CA GLY A 25 3.35 20.22 -27.13
C GLY A 25 1.88 20.06 -27.56
N HIS A 26 1.41 18.82 -27.74
CA HIS A 26 0.01 18.54 -28.09
C HIS A 26 -0.90 18.41 -26.87
N HIS A 27 -0.35 18.19 -25.67
CA HIS A 27 -1.11 18.07 -24.42
C HIS A 27 -2.21 17.01 -24.47
N ASN A 28 -1.91 15.88 -25.09
CA ASN A 28 -2.81 14.73 -25.13
C ASN A 28 -2.98 14.12 -23.73
N ASN A 29 -4.04 13.34 -23.52
CA ASN A 29 -4.20 12.57 -22.28
C ASN A 29 -2.98 11.65 -22.06
N TYR A 30 -2.35 11.75 -20.88
CA TYR A 30 -1.16 10.97 -20.51
C TYR A 30 -1.50 9.55 -20.04
N PHE A 31 -2.73 9.30 -19.60
CA PHE A 31 -3.14 8.03 -18.99
C PHE A 31 -3.81 7.10 -20.00
N ASP A 32 -3.49 5.82 -19.93
CA ASP A 32 -4.06 4.76 -20.78
C ASP A 32 -5.38 4.26 -20.17
N GLU A 33 -6.47 4.99 -20.44
CA GLU A 33 -7.79 4.68 -19.90
C GLU A 33 -8.28 3.28 -20.27
N ARG A 34 -7.98 2.80 -21.49
CA ARG A 34 -8.40 1.46 -21.94
C ARG A 34 -7.68 0.37 -21.15
N LYS A 35 -6.37 0.52 -20.94
CA LYS A 35 -5.58 -0.42 -20.15
C LYS A 35 -6.00 -0.39 -18.67
N ASN A 36 -6.23 0.80 -18.13
CA ASN A 36 -6.70 0.97 -16.75
C ASN A 36 -8.05 0.29 -16.53
N GLU A 37 -9.03 0.53 -17.41
CA GLU A 37 -10.34 -0.13 -17.34
C GLU A 37 -10.21 -1.66 -17.40
N ALA A 38 -9.43 -2.18 -18.35
CA ALA A 38 -9.25 -3.61 -18.53
C ALA A 38 -8.62 -4.29 -17.29
N ILE A 39 -7.61 -3.65 -16.70
CA ILE A 39 -6.94 -4.17 -15.49
C ILE A 39 -7.89 -4.13 -14.29
N ILE A 40 -8.58 -3.01 -14.07
CA ILE A 40 -9.50 -2.88 -12.93
C ILE A 40 -10.61 -3.92 -13.01
N LYS A 41 -11.21 -4.13 -14.18
CA LYS A 41 -12.23 -5.19 -14.37
C LYS A 41 -11.65 -6.60 -14.17
N LYS A 42 -10.40 -6.85 -14.58
CA LYS A 42 -9.73 -8.13 -14.35
C LYS A 42 -9.56 -8.38 -12.85
N VAL A 43 -8.96 -7.44 -12.13
CA VAL A 43 -8.64 -7.57 -10.69
C VAL A 43 -9.93 -7.60 -9.86
N ALA A 44 -10.95 -6.81 -10.21
CA ALA A 44 -12.28 -6.89 -9.59
C ALA A 44 -12.85 -8.31 -9.63
N ARG A 45 -12.83 -8.94 -10.81
CA ARG A 45 -13.37 -10.29 -11.02
C ARG A 45 -12.52 -11.40 -10.39
N LYS A 46 -11.20 -11.27 -10.45
CA LYS A 46 -10.25 -12.35 -10.09
C LYS A 46 -9.79 -12.29 -8.64
N CYS A 47 -9.73 -11.10 -8.06
CA CYS A 47 -9.20 -10.87 -6.72
C CYS A 47 -10.27 -10.30 -5.79
N TYR A 48 -10.71 -9.05 -6.02
CA TYR A 48 -11.48 -8.31 -5.01
C TYR A 48 -12.85 -8.93 -4.71
N MET A 49 -13.66 -9.24 -5.72
CA MET A 49 -15.00 -9.78 -5.50
C MET A 49 -14.98 -11.17 -4.83
N PRO A 50 -14.18 -12.15 -5.31
CA PRO A 50 -14.07 -13.45 -4.64
C PRO A 50 -13.52 -13.33 -3.22
N ALA A 51 -12.46 -12.54 -3.01
CA ALA A 51 -11.84 -12.37 -1.69
C ALA A 51 -12.79 -11.68 -0.70
N ASN A 52 -13.50 -10.63 -1.12
CA ASN A 52 -14.47 -9.93 -0.27
C ASN A 52 -15.64 -10.85 0.12
N SER A 53 -16.11 -11.69 -0.80
CA SER A 53 -17.14 -12.69 -0.51
C SER A 53 -16.66 -13.71 0.54
N ILE A 54 -15.44 -14.23 0.38
CA ILE A 54 -14.82 -15.14 1.37
C ILE A 54 -14.70 -14.49 2.74
N ILE A 55 -14.23 -13.25 2.80
CA ILE A 55 -14.03 -12.53 4.06
C ILE A 55 -15.36 -12.24 4.75
N LEU A 56 -16.40 -11.86 3.99
CA LEU A 56 -17.74 -11.67 4.52
C LEU A 56 -18.29 -12.98 5.11
N ASP A 57 -18.16 -14.08 4.38
CA ASP A 57 -18.55 -15.41 4.86
C ASP A 57 -17.80 -15.80 6.15
N LEU A 58 -16.50 -15.51 6.23
CA LEU A 58 -15.67 -15.80 7.40
C LEU A 58 -16.10 -14.96 8.61
N ILE A 59 -16.37 -13.67 8.42
CA ILE A 59 -16.90 -12.80 9.48
C ILE A 59 -18.21 -13.37 10.02
N ASN A 60 -19.13 -13.76 9.14
CA ASN A 60 -20.42 -14.33 9.54
C ASN A 60 -20.29 -15.69 10.24
N LYS A 61 -19.50 -16.61 9.69
CA LYS A 61 -19.30 -17.97 10.24
C LYS A 61 -18.57 -17.99 11.58
N THR A 62 -17.83 -16.91 11.89
CA THR A 62 -17.09 -16.79 13.15
C THR A 62 -17.78 -15.86 14.15
N ASP A 63 -19.02 -15.47 13.90
CA ASP A 63 -19.80 -14.53 14.74
C ASP A 63 -19.03 -13.23 15.02
N GLY A 64 -18.35 -12.69 14.00
CA GLY A 64 -17.58 -11.46 14.09
C GLY A 64 -16.22 -11.58 14.79
N LYS A 65 -15.76 -12.81 15.11
CA LYS A 65 -14.41 -13.02 15.66
C LYS A 65 -13.32 -12.76 14.63
N PHE A 66 -13.55 -13.10 13.36
CA PHE A 66 -12.59 -12.80 12.29
C PHE A 66 -12.65 -11.31 11.93
N LYS A 67 -11.49 -10.66 11.90
CA LYS A 67 -11.35 -9.22 11.65
C LYS A 67 -10.18 -8.96 10.72
N VAL A 68 -10.33 -7.95 9.87
CA VAL A 68 -9.30 -7.54 8.89
C VAL A 68 -9.26 -6.02 8.77
N ALA A 69 -8.20 -5.50 8.18
CA ALA A 69 -8.09 -4.10 7.81
C ALA A 69 -7.67 -3.92 6.35
N TYR A 70 -8.06 -2.78 5.77
CA TYR A 70 -7.69 -2.40 4.41
C TYR A 70 -7.09 -0.99 4.37
N SER A 71 -6.09 -0.78 3.52
CA SER A 71 -5.67 0.54 3.06
C SER A 71 -5.91 0.58 1.57
N MET A 72 -6.73 1.52 1.10
CA MET A 72 -7.21 1.58 -0.27
C MET A 72 -6.87 2.96 -0.85
N THR A 73 -5.88 3.04 -1.74
CA THR A 73 -5.43 4.34 -2.25
C THR A 73 -6.58 5.11 -2.90
N GLY A 74 -6.59 6.43 -2.78
CA GLY A 74 -7.61 7.28 -3.40
C GLY A 74 -7.75 7.03 -4.89
N ILE A 75 -6.62 6.85 -5.59
CA ILE A 75 -6.60 6.54 -7.03
C ILE A 75 -7.15 5.16 -7.40
N VAL A 76 -7.09 4.13 -6.52
CA VAL A 76 -7.80 2.88 -6.79
C VAL A 76 -9.29 3.05 -6.55
N LEU A 77 -9.70 3.81 -5.53
CA LEU A 77 -11.11 4.08 -5.25
C LEU A 77 -11.78 4.83 -6.41
N GLU A 78 -11.11 5.82 -7.00
CA GLU A 78 -11.60 6.52 -8.20
C GLU A 78 -11.77 5.59 -9.40
N GLN A 79 -10.79 4.72 -9.64
CA GLN A 79 -10.86 3.76 -10.73
C GLN A 79 -11.97 2.72 -10.52
N LEU A 80 -12.18 2.27 -9.28
CA LEU A 80 -13.28 1.35 -8.94
C LEU A 80 -14.63 2.02 -9.11
N GLU A 81 -14.83 3.26 -8.63
CA GLU A 81 -16.07 4.01 -8.88
C GLU A 81 -16.38 4.15 -10.38
N LYS A 82 -15.36 4.31 -11.20
CA LYS A 82 -15.51 4.48 -12.66
C LYS A 82 -15.77 3.16 -13.39
N TYR A 83 -15.08 2.09 -13.02
CA TYR A 83 -14.98 0.87 -13.84
C TYR A 83 -15.57 -0.39 -13.22
N ALA A 84 -15.71 -0.45 -11.89
CA ALA A 84 -16.20 -1.60 -11.14
C ALA A 84 -16.86 -1.17 -9.81
N PRO A 85 -17.92 -0.33 -9.83
CA PRO A 85 -18.54 0.23 -8.62
C PRO A 85 -19.08 -0.84 -7.66
N GLU A 86 -19.43 -2.03 -8.17
CA GLU A 86 -19.85 -3.18 -7.37
C GLU A 86 -18.78 -3.61 -6.35
N VAL A 87 -17.50 -3.39 -6.63
CA VAL A 87 -16.40 -3.67 -5.70
C VAL A 87 -16.47 -2.71 -4.50
N ILE A 88 -16.74 -1.42 -4.73
CA ILE A 88 -16.92 -0.45 -3.64
C ILE A 88 -18.08 -0.87 -2.74
N ASP A 89 -19.20 -1.31 -3.32
CA ASP A 89 -20.35 -1.77 -2.55
C ASP A 89 -20.04 -3.04 -1.75
N SER A 90 -19.22 -3.95 -2.29
CA SER A 90 -18.74 -5.12 -1.54
C SER A 90 -17.84 -4.73 -0.34
N PHE A 91 -16.97 -3.72 -0.48
CA PHE A 91 -16.20 -3.19 0.65
C PHE A 91 -17.07 -2.48 1.67
N LYS A 92 -18.12 -1.75 1.25
CA LYS A 92 -19.09 -1.18 2.18
C LYS A 92 -19.81 -2.28 2.97
N ALA A 93 -20.20 -3.38 2.32
CA ALA A 93 -20.81 -4.52 3.00
C ALA A 93 -19.89 -5.09 4.10
N LEU A 94 -18.59 -5.23 3.79
CA LEU A 94 -17.57 -5.64 4.76
C LEU A 94 -17.44 -4.65 5.93
N VAL A 95 -17.33 -3.35 5.66
CA VAL A 95 -17.22 -2.30 6.70
C VAL A 95 -18.46 -2.28 7.59
N ASN A 96 -19.66 -2.45 7.01
CA ASN A 96 -20.93 -2.44 7.75
C ASN A 96 -21.08 -3.60 8.75
N THR A 97 -20.25 -4.65 8.64
CA THR A 97 -20.19 -5.72 9.66
C THR A 97 -19.62 -5.23 11.00
N GLY A 98 -18.91 -4.10 11.02
CA GLY A 98 -18.14 -3.62 12.18
C GLY A 98 -16.87 -4.41 12.47
N CYS A 99 -16.54 -5.42 11.66
CA CYS A 99 -15.36 -6.29 11.83
C CYS A 99 -14.18 -5.88 10.91
N VAL A 100 -14.36 -4.81 10.13
CA VAL A 100 -13.35 -4.32 9.17
C VAL A 100 -12.96 -2.88 9.49
N GLU A 101 -11.65 -2.64 9.58
CA GLU A 101 -11.06 -1.30 9.72
C GLU A 101 -10.54 -0.78 8.37
N ILE A 102 -10.67 0.53 8.11
CA ILE A 102 -9.99 1.20 7.01
C ILE A 102 -8.86 2.09 7.55
N LEU A 103 -7.67 1.93 6.99
CA LEU A 103 -6.49 2.75 7.28
C LEU A 103 -6.45 4.01 6.40
N ASP A 104 -5.76 5.03 6.87
CA ASP A 104 -5.45 6.23 6.08
C ASP A 104 -4.06 6.10 5.46
N GLU A 105 -3.88 6.69 4.28
CA GLU A 105 -2.62 6.75 3.56
C GLU A 105 -2.56 7.98 2.63
N THR A 106 -1.55 8.08 1.78
CA THR A 106 -1.51 9.13 0.74
C THR A 106 -2.50 8.80 -0.39
N TYR A 107 -3.28 9.80 -0.83
CA TYR A 107 -4.32 9.60 -1.85
C TYR A 107 -3.79 8.99 -3.16
N HIS A 108 -2.63 9.44 -3.61
CA HIS A 108 -2.05 9.06 -4.91
C HIS A 108 -0.90 8.06 -4.77
N HIS A 109 -0.76 7.39 -3.61
CA HIS A 109 0.31 6.43 -3.37
C HIS A 109 1.71 7.01 -3.65
N THR A 110 1.98 8.20 -3.10
CA THR A 110 3.17 8.99 -3.46
C THR A 110 4.24 8.91 -2.39
N LEU A 111 5.48 9.20 -2.78
CA LEU A 111 6.60 9.43 -1.86
C LEU A 111 6.68 10.90 -1.38
N SER A 112 5.54 11.60 -1.35
CA SER A 112 5.48 13.06 -1.15
C SER A 112 6.10 13.54 0.15
N TYR A 113 6.09 12.73 1.22
CA TYR A 113 6.74 13.12 2.47
C TYR A 113 8.23 13.43 2.31
N LEU A 114 8.91 12.76 1.38
CA LEU A 114 10.35 12.93 1.13
C LEU A 114 10.69 14.27 0.46
N TYR A 115 9.72 14.90 -0.21
CA TYR A 115 9.93 16.07 -1.07
C TYR A 115 9.12 17.31 -0.64
N SER A 116 7.87 17.11 -0.21
CA SER A 116 6.97 18.17 0.23
C SER A 116 6.02 17.69 1.31
N LYS A 117 6.31 18.11 2.56
CA LYS A 117 5.46 17.79 3.73
C LYS A 117 4.08 18.43 3.64
N GLU A 118 3.96 19.56 2.95
CA GLU A 118 2.69 20.24 2.72
C GLU A 118 1.83 19.42 1.75
N GLU A 119 2.38 19.03 0.59
CA GLU A 119 1.69 18.16 -0.35
C GLU A 119 1.32 16.81 0.26
N PHE A 120 2.23 16.21 1.04
CA PHE A 120 1.94 15.00 1.79
C PHE A 120 0.72 15.16 2.69
N LYS A 121 0.68 16.23 3.50
CA LYS A 121 -0.46 16.52 4.38
C LYS A 121 -1.76 16.70 3.59
N GLU A 122 -1.71 17.43 2.46
CA GLU A 122 -2.88 17.62 1.60
C GLU A 122 -3.41 16.29 1.06
N GLN A 123 -2.53 15.39 0.59
CA GLN A 123 -2.94 14.08 0.10
C GLN A 123 -3.53 13.20 1.20
N VAL A 124 -2.96 13.21 2.40
CA VAL A 124 -3.52 12.47 3.55
C VAL A 124 -4.91 12.99 3.91
N LEU A 125 -5.10 14.32 3.95
CA LEU A 125 -6.41 14.91 4.23
C LEU A 125 -7.43 14.64 3.13
N LEU A 126 -7.00 14.64 1.86
CA LEU A 126 -7.84 14.28 0.72
C LEU A 126 -8.30 12.81 0.82
N HIS A 127 -7.40 11.91 1.19
CA HIS A 127 -7.70 10.50 1.40
C HIS A 127 -8.70 10.29 2.53
N SER A 128 -8.45 10.90 3.69
CA SER A 128 -9.36 10.84 4.84
C SER A 128 -10.78 11.33 4.49
N LYS A 129 -10.89 12.38 3.65
CA LYS A 129 -12.17 12.87 3.14
C LYS A 129 -12.86 11.83 2.25
N LYS A 130 -12.14 11.19 1.35
CA LYS A 130 -12.68 10.16 0.44
C LYS A 130 -13.15 8.92 1.18
N ILE A 131 -12.39 8.44 2.16
CA ILE A 131 -12.80 7.33 3.02
C ILE A 131 -14.08 7.66 3.78
N ARG A 132 -14.18 8.86 4.35
CA ARG A 132 -15.41 9.30 5.02
C ARG A 132 -16.60 9.36 4.07
N GLN A 133 -16.40 9.87 2.85
CA GLN A 133 -17.46 9.96 1.85
C GLN A 133 -17.99 8.58 1.43
N LEU A 134 -17.11 7.61 1.21
CA LEU A 134 -17.50 6.30 0.69
C LEU A 134 -18.00 5.33 1.77
N PHE A 135 -17.39 5.37 2.95
CA PHE A 135 -17.58 4.34 3.98
C PHE A 135 -18.13 4.89 5.30
N ASN A 136 -18.35 6.22 5.40
CA ASN A 136 -18.70 6.89 6.65
C ASN A 136 -17.73 6.53 7.81
N TYR A 137 -16.45 6.34 7.48
CA TYR A 137 -15.43 5.88 8.40
C TYR A 137 -14.38 6.97 8.65
N LYS A 138 -13.82 7.03 9.87
CA LYS A 138 -12.70 7.90 10.23
C LYS A 138 -11.50 7.03 10.62
N PRO A 139 -10.47 6.92 9.76
CA PRO A 139 -9.26 6.18 10.08
C PRO A 139 -8.56 6.68 11.35
N LYS A 140 -7.92 5.76 12.07
CA LYS A 140 -7.15 6.03 13.31
C LYS A 140 -5.70 5.60 13.22
N VAL A 141 -5.41 4.64 12.34
CA VAL A 141 -4.08 4.12 12.07
C VAL A 141 -3.67 4.51 10.67
N PHE A 142 -2.41 4.93 10.54
CA PHE A 142 -1.83 5.41 9.29
C PHE A 142 -0.90 4.36 8.68
N ARG A 143 -1.02 4.17 7.37
CA ARG A 143 -0.10 3.38 6.55
C ARG A 143 0.52 4.32 5.54
N ASN A 144 1.83 4.51 5.58
CA ASN A 144 2.48 5.30 4.54
C ASN A 144 2.69 4.45 3.28
N THR A 145 2.80 5.13 2.13
CA THR A 145 3.18 4.54 0.84
C THR A 145 4.36 3.60 1.03
N GLU A 146 4.21 2.34 0.62
CA GLU A 146 5.25 1.31 0.63
C GLU A 146 5.86 1.01 2.02
N LEU A 147 5.08 1.26 3.07
CA LEU A 147 5.54 1.24 4.45
C LEU A 147 6.81 2.08 4.69
N VAL A 148 7.01 3.13 3.88
CA VAL A 148 8.11 4.07 4.05
C VAL A 148 7.97 4.74 5.41
N TYR A 149 8.94 4.48 6.28
CA TYR A 149 8.88 4.86 7.68
C TYR A 149 10.24 5.36 8.18
N ASN A 150 10.19 6.42 8.99
CA ASN A 150 11.22 6.79 9.94
C ASN A 150 10.55 7.48 11.15
N ASN A 151 11.32 7.80 12.19
CA ASN A 151 10.77 8.47 13.38
C ASN A 151 10.11 9.83 13.05
N ASP A 152 10.63 10.56 12.06
CA ASP A 152 10.08 11.87 11.68
C ASP A 152 8.68 11.76 11.09
N ILE A 153 8.45 10.77 10.21
CA ILE A 153 7.11 10.48 9.66
C ILE A 153 6.15 10.17 10.80
N ALA A 154 6.56 9.31 11.74
CA ALA A 154 5.73 8.97 12.89
C ALA A 154 5.37 10.21 13.74
N GLY A 155 6.34 11.11 13.95
CA GLY A 155 6.12 12.36 14.66
C GLY A 155 5.16 13.30 13.93
N PHE A 156 5.27 13.39 12.60
CA PHE A 156 4.37 14.19 11.78
C PHE A 156 2.94 13.65 11.80
N ILE A 157 2.78 12.34 11.60
CA ILE A 157 1.49 11.65 11.60
C ILE A 157 0.85 11.69 13.00
N GLY A 158 1.62 11.52 14.07
CA GLY A 158 1.13 11.69 15.44
C GLY A 158 0.57 13.09 15.69
N LYS A 159 1.19 14.14 15.15
CA LYS A 159 0.68 15.53 15.22
C LYS A 159 -0.60 15.74 14.40
N MET A 160 -0.83 14.92 13.37
CA MET A 160 -2.09 14.92 12.61
C MET A 160 -3.24 14.21 13.34
N GLY A 161 -2.97 13.57 14.48
CA GLY A 161 -3.98 12.98 15.36
C GLY A 161 -4.22 11.49 15.17
N TYR A 162 -3.36 10.79 14.43
CA TYR A 162 -3.41 9.32 14.33
C TYR A 162 -2.86 8.67 15.59
N ALA A 163 -3.50 7.58 16.02
CA ALA A 163 -3.14 6.85 17.23
C ALA A 163 -2.10 5.75 16.98
N GLY A 164 -1.99 5.29 15.74
CA GLY A 164 -1.01 4.29 15.34
C GLY A 164 -0.44 4.53 13.94
N ILE A 165 0.74 3.99 13.71
CA ILE A 165 1.39 3.91 12.41
C ILE A 165 1.94 2.49 12.23
N ILE A 166 1.94 2.00 10.99
CA ILE A 166 2.50 0.69 10.66
C ILE A 166 3.81 0.83 9.89
N ALA A 167 4.76 -0.08 10.12
CA ALA A 167 6.05 -0.12 9.44
C ALA A 167 6.53 -1.56 9.21
N GLU A 168 7.62 -1.71 8.46
CA GLU A 168 8.27 -3.00 8.25
C GLU A 168 9.03 -3.47 9.51
N GLY A 169 8.90 -4.76 9.84
CA GLY A 169 9.65 -5.42 10.91
C GLY A 169 11.05 -5.83 10.45
N ALA A 170 11.86 -4.86 10.01
CA ALA A 170 13.18 -5.13 9.46
C ALA A 170 14.17 -5.62 10.53
N ASP A 171 14.91 -6.69 10.23
CA ASP A 171 15.83 -7.35 11.17
C ASP A 171 16.92 -6.40 11.70
N HIS A 172 17.42 -5.48 10.85
CA HIS A 172 18.43 -4.50 11.25
C HIS A 172 17.91 -3.44 12.25
N ILE A 173 16.60 -3.22 12.32
CA ILE A 173 15.96 -2.35 13.31
C ILE A 173 15.61 -3.13 14.58
N LEU A 174 15.02 -4.31 14.40
CA LEU A 174 14.58 -5.16 15.51
C LEU A 174 15.74 -5.74 16.31
N GLN A 175 16.86 -6.03 15.65
CA GLN A 175 18.01 -6.72 16.24
C GLN A 175 17.57 -8.05 16.88
N TRP A 176 17.63 -8.16 18.21
CA TRP A 176 17.19 -9.33 18.96
C TRP A 176 15.69 -9.32 19.31
N ARG A 177 14.99 -8.21 19.05
CA ARG A 177 13.56 -8.05 19.37
C ARG A 177 12.68 -8.72 18.30
N SER A 178 11.40 -8.88 18.62
CA SER A 178 10.42 -9.55 17.77
C SER A 178 9.44 -8.54 17.13
N PRO A 179 9.00 -8.72 15.88
CA PRO A 179 7.93 -7.90 15.30
C PRO A 179 6.56 -8.16 15.96
N ASN A 180 6.45 -9.20 16.81
CA ASN A 180 5.17 -9.68 17.36
C ASN A 180 4.67 -8.91 18.60
N PHE A 181 5.11 -7.67 18.77
CA PHE A 181 4.72 -6.80 19.88
C PHE A 181 4.34 -5.41 19.38
N VAL A 182 3.59 -4.68 20.22
CA VAL A 182 3.34 -3.26 20.00
C VAL A 182 4.54 -2.48 20.50
N TYR A 183 4.99 -1.51 19.72
CA TYR A 183 6.08 -0.61 20.06
C TYR A 183 5.59 0.84 20.10
N LYS A 184 6.47 1.76 20.50
CA LYS A 184 6.29 3.18 20.21
C LYS A 184 7.53 3.72 19.50
N PRO A 185 7.40 4.71 18.60
CA PRO A 185 8.57 5.34 18.00
C PRO A 185 9.41 6.04 19.06
N LYS A 186 10.73 6.06 18.89
CA LYS A 186 11.65 6.72 19.82
C LYS A 186 11.26 8.17 20.07
N GLY A 187 11.14 8.55 21.34
CA GLY A 187 10.81 9.91 21.76
C GLY A 187 9.36 10.34 21.52
N LEU A 188 8.45 9.45 21.09
CA LEU A 188 7.02 9.76 20.90
C LEU A 188 6.14 8.97 21.87
N ASN A 189 5.16 9.64 22.49
CA ASN A 189 4.23 9.03 23.44
C ASN A 189 2.77 9.05 22.98
N ASN A 190 2.45 9.78 21.90
CA ASN A 190 1.08 9.97 21.40
C ASN A 190 0.72 9.03 20.23
N ILE A 191 1.64 8.18 19.78
CA ILE A 191 1.43 7.26 18.66
C ILE A 191 2.11 5.91 18.93
N LYS A 192 1.42 4.82 18.61
CA LYS A 192 1.96 3.45 18.70
C LYS A 192 2.42 2.93 17.34
N LEU A 193 3.32 1.97 17.35
CA LEU A 193 3.96 1.38 16.17
C LEU A 193 3.63 -0.12 16.10
N LEU A 194 3.06 -0.56 14.98
CA LEU A 194 2.90 -1.98 14.64
C LEU A 194 3.89 -2.33 13.52
N LEU A 195 4.56 -3.46 13.68
CA LEU A 195 5.55 -3.94 12.70
C LEU A 195 5.03 -5.15 11.96
N LYS A 196 5.11 -5.12 10.62
CA LYS A 196 4.87 -6.28 9.77
C LYS A 196 5.76 -7.44 10.23
N ASN A 197 5.17 -8.63 10.41
CA ASN A 197 5.95 -9.86 10.48
C ASN A 197 6.25 -10.29 9.05
N TYR A 198 7.36 -9.83 8.48
CA TYR A 198 7.61 -10.02 7.06
C TYR A 198 7.75 -11.48 6.67
N ARG A 199 8.34 -12.32 7.52
CA ARG A 199 8.52 -13.74 7.22
C ARG A 199 7.17 -14.41 7.00
N LEU A 200 6.27 -14.29 7.98
CA LEU A 200 4.94 -14.89 7.90
C LEU A 200 4.05 -14.23 6.83
N SER A 201 4.17 -12.93 6.60
CA SER A 201 3.42 -12.24 5.56
C SER A 201 3.87 -12.67 4.16
N ASP A 202 5.19 -12.69 3.93
CA ASP A 202 5.81 -13.03 2.65
C ASP A 202 5.64 -14.53 2.32
N ASP A 203 5.47 -15.40 3.33
CA ASP A 203 5.15 -16.81 3.12
C ASP A 203 3.78 -17.00 2.43
N ILE A 204 2.79 -16.16 2.75
CA ILE A 204 1.49 -16.15 2.06
C ILE A 204 1.61 -15.40 0.71
N ALA A 205 2.24 -14.22 0.72
CA ALA A 205 2.26 -13.34 -0.46
C ALA A 205 3.10 -13.91 -1.62
N PHE A 206 4.28 -14.45 -1.32
CA PHE A 206 5.27 -14.83 -2.34
C PHE A 206 5.55 -16.34 -2.37
N ARG A 207 5.67 -17.01 -1.21
CA ARG A 207 6.13 -18.41 -1.15
C ARG A 207 5.01 -19.46 -1.22
N PHE A 208 3.75 -19.04 -1.22
CA PHE A 208 2.60 -19.94 -1.13
C PHE A 208 2.59 -21.01 -2.23
N SER A 209 2.89 -20.64 -3.48
CA SER A 209 2.98 -21.56 -4.61
C SER A 209 4.40 -22.05 -4.93
N GLU A 210 5.39 -21.69 -4.11
CA GLU A 210 6.81 -21.95 -4.42
C GLU A 210 7.21 -23.38 -4.04
N LYS A 211 7.26 -24.28 -5.03
CA LYS A 211 7.53 -25.71 -4.79
C LYS A 211 8.95 -26.00 -4.32
N SER A 212 9.92 -25.12 -4.59
CA SER A 212 11.30 -25.27 -4.13
C SER A 212 11.49 -24.84 -2.68
N TRP A 213 10.54 -24.10 -2.10
CA TRP A 213 10.61 -23.65 -0.71
C TRP A 213 10.43 -24.82 0.25
N LYS A 214 11.34 -24.92 1.23
CA LYS A 214 11.41 -26.06 2.17
C LYS A 214 10.13 -26.33 2.97
N GLU A 215 9.29 -25.32 3.18
CA GLU A 215 8.04 -25.48 3.93
C GLU A 215 6.83 -25.77 3.02
N PHE A 216 7.01 -25.84 1.70
CA PHE A 216 5.95 -26.18 0.76
C PHE A 216 5.43 -27.61 0.97
N PRO A 217 4.10 -27.86 0.90
CA PRO A 217 3.03 -26.89 0.65
C PRO A 217 2.66 -26.10 1.91
N LEU A 218 2.25 -24.85 1.73
CA LEU A 218 1.70 -24.03 2.82
C LEU A 218 0.22 -24.36 3.02
N THR A 219 -0.13 -24.94 4.18
CA THR A 219 -1.51 -25.30 4.52
C THR A 219 -2.02 -24.49 5.71
N ALA A 220 -3.33 -24.27 5.79
CA ALA A 220 -3.93 -23.52 6.90
C ALA A 220 -3.58 -24.11 8.29
N PRO A 221 -3.64 -25.44 8.53
CA PRO A 221 -3.24 -26.01 9.81
C PRO A 221 -1.75 -25.81 10.13
N LYS A 222 -0.85 -25.94 9.12
CA LYS A 222 0.58 -25.70 9.28
C LYS A 222 0.86 -24.26 9.68
N TYR A 223 0.22 -23.31 9.00
CA TYR A 223 0.38 -21.89 9.28
C TYR A 223 -0.19 -21.51 10.66
N ALA A 224 -1.36 -22.05 11.02
CA ALA A 224 -1.94 -21.86 12.34
C ALA A 224 -1.03 -22.41 13.46
N ASP A 225 -0.38 -23.57 13.27
CA ASP A 225 0.62 -24.10 14.21
C ASP A 225 1.81 -23.15 14.39
N TRP A 226 2.29 -22.51 13.33
CA TRP A 226 3.36 -21.50 13.44
C TRP A 226 2.93 -20.29 14.26
N ILE A 227 1.69 -19.81 14.07
CA ILE A 227 1.12 -18.73 14.90
C ILE A 227 0.99 -19.19 16.36
N ASN A 228 0.51 -20.40 16.60
CA ASN A 228 0.33 -20.96 17.94
C ASN A 228 1.64 -20.97 18.73
N LYS A 229 2.76 -21.30 18.08
CA LYS A 229 4.10 -21.34 18.70
C LYS A 229 4.62 -19.96 19.15
N ILE A 230 3.97 -18.87 18.74
CA ILE A 230 4.31 -17.51 19.19
C ILE A 230 3.67 -17.22 20.55
N ASN A 231 2.67 -17.99 20.99
CA ASN A 231 2.05 -17.80 22.30
C ASN A 231 3.07 -17.83 23.43
N GLY A 232 3.01 -16.82 24.30
CA GLY A 232 3.96 -16.61 25.39
C GLY A 232 5.20 -15.78 25.00
N ASN A 233 5.45 -15.56 23.71
CA ASN A 233 6.56 -14.76 23.20
C ASN A 233 6.13 -13.75 22.11
N GLY A 234 4.91 -13.26 22.23
CA GLY A 234 4.30 -12.27 21.35
C GLY A 234 2.88 -11.94 21.80
N ASN A 235 2.43 -10.74 21.47
CA ASN A 235 1.08 -10.27 21.78
C ASN A 235 0.24 -10.12 20.52
N VAL A 236 0.88 -9.76 19.40
CA VAL A 236 0.20 -9.51 18.13
C VAL A 236 1.06 -10.00 16.96
N VAL A 237 0.48 -10.71 16.00
CA VAL A 237 1.16 -11.09 14.75
C VAL A 237 0.53 -10.30 13.62
N ASN A 238 1.30 -9.38 13.07
CA ASN A 238 0.89 -8.48 12.00
C ASN A 238 1.16 -9.11 10.63
N LEU A 239 0.10 -9.51 9.94
CA LEU A 239 0.14 -10.12 8.60
C LEU A 239 -0.26 -9.08 7.56
N PHE A 240 0.73 -8.38 7.03
CA PHE A 240 0.58 -7.17 6.24
C PHE A 240 1.06 -7.43 4.82
N MET A 241 0.17 -7.37 3.82
CA MET A 241 0.47 -7.75 2.44
C MET A 241 -0.42 -7.03 1.42
N ASP A 242 -0.09 -7.14 0.14
CA ASP A 242 -0.98 -6.71 -0.94
C ASP A 242 -2.23 -7.58 -0.99
N TYR A 243 -3.39 -6.98 -1.25
CA TYR A 243 -4.64 -7.71 -1.35
C TYR A 243 -4.67 -8.60 -2.60
N GLU A 244 -3.98 -8.15 -3.64
CA GLU A 244 -3.69 -8.86 -4.88
C GLU A 244 -2.97 -10.19 -4.65
N THR A 245 -2.47 -10.46 -3.44
CA THR A 245 -2.06 -11.81 -3.00
C THR A 245 -3.13 -12.85 -3.32
N PHE A 246 -4.41 -12.55 -3.07
CA PHE A 246 -5.52 -13.48 -3.27
C PHE A 246 -6.14 -13.31 -4.66
N GLY A 247 -5.70 -14.13 -5.64
CA GLY A 247 -6.33 -14.21 -6.95
C GLY A 247 -5.62 -13.47 -8.09
N GLU A 248 -4.52 -12.76 -7.82
CA GLU A 248 -3.68 -12.12 -8.84
C GLU A 248 -2.20 -12.52 -8.71
N HIS A 249 -1.58 -12.43 -7.53
CA HIS A 249 -0.21 -12.93 -7.29
C HIS A 249 -0.21 -14.45 -7.10
N GLN A 250 -1.12 -14.94 -6.25
CA GLN A 250 -1.41 -16.36 -6.10
C GLN A 250 -2.73 -16.65 -6.79
N TRP A 251 -2.71 -17.48 -7.83
CA TRP A 251 -3.90 -17.80 -8.61
C TRP A 251 -4.84 -18.76 -7.87
N GLU A 252 -6.13 -18.71 -8.21
CA GLU A 252 -7.17 -19.58 -7.65
C GLU A 252 -6.83 -21.07 -7.78
N ASP A 253 -6.24 -21.48 -8.91
CA ASP A 253 -5.83 -22.87 -9.17
C ASP A 253 -4.69 -23.37 -8.25
N LYS A 254 -4.01 -22.46 -7.55
CA LYS A 254 -3.02 -22.79 -6.51
C LYS A 254 -3.66 -23.05 -5.14
N GLY A 255 -4.96 -22.78 -4.99
CA GLY A 255 -5.69 -23.02 -3.75
C GLY A 255 -5.60 -21.89 -2.72
N ILE A 256 -5.16 -20.68 -3.11
CA ILE A 256 -5.02 -19.55 -2.17
C ILE A 256 -6.35 -19.16 -1.51
N PHE A 257 -7.46 -19.23 -2.25
CA PHE A 257 -8.78 -18.95 -1.69
C PHE A 257 -9.23 -20.02 -0.71
N GLU A 258 -8.92 -21.29 -0.96
CA GLU A 258 -9.18 -22.37 -0.01
C GLU A 258 -8.34 -22.22 1.26
N PHE A 259 -7.08 -21.82 1.12
CA PHE A 259 -6.26 -21.47 2.27
C PHE A 259 -6.90 -20.34 3.10
N LEU A 260 -7.34 -19.25 2.46
CA LEU A 260 -8.03 -18.15 3.14
C LEU A 260 -9.31 -18.58 3.85
N ARG A 261 -10.13 -19.46 3.22
CA ARG A 261 -11.38 -19.99 3.81
C ARG A 261 -11.14 -20.81 5.08
N HIS A 262 -10.02 -21.51 5.18
CA HIS A 262 -9.74 -22.40 6.30
C HIS A 262 -8.91 -21.75 7.40
N LEU A 263 -8.02 -20.81 7.05
CA LEU A 263 -7.03 -20.26 7.97
C LEU A 263 -7.63 -19.66 9.25
N PRO A 264 -8.69 -18.82 9.21
CA PRO A 264 -9.24 -18.25 10.45
C PRO A 264 -9.79 -19.30 11.41
N SER A 265 -10.49 -20.30 10.87
CA SER A 265 -11.03 -21.40 11.67
C SER A 265 -9.91 -22.24 12.31
N GLU A 266 -8.81 -22.49 11.58
CA GLU A 266 -7.65 -23.20 12.13
C GLU A 266 -6.95 -22.43 13.25
N ILE A 267 -6.79 -21.11 13.10
CA ILE A 267 -6.20 -20.25 14.14
C ILE A 267 -7.07 -20.22 15.40
N LEU A 268 -8.40 -20.13 15.24
CA LEU A 268 -9.37 -20.06 16.34
C LEU A 268 -9.58 -21.38 17.08
N LYS A 269 -9.00 -22.51 16.62
CA LYS A 269 -8.99 -23.76 17.38
C LYS A 269 -8.19 -23.63 18.68
N HIS A 270 -7.18 -22.76 18.71
CA HIS A 270 -6.40 -22.51 19.92
C HIS A 270 -7.10 -21.44 20.78
N PRO A 271 -7.40 -21.71 22.06
CA PRO A 271 -8.18 -20.79 22.90
C PRO A 271 -7.47 -19.46 23.18
N ASP A 272 -6.14 -19.44 23.08
CA ASP A 272 -5.31 -18.24 23.26
C ASP A 272 -5.06 -17.45 21.96
N ASN A 273 -5.84 -17.69 20.90
CA ASN A 273 -5.74 -16.90 19.68
C ASN A 273 -7.04 -16.18 19.36
N ASP A 274 -6.92 -14.97 18.81
CA ASP A 274 -8.04 -14.22 18.25
C ASP A 274 -7.60 -13.35 17.07
N PHE A 275 -8.54 -12.59 16.51
CA PHE A 275 -8.24 -11.57 15.49
C PHE A 275 -8.53 -10.17 16.02
N VAL A 276 -7.69 -9.23 15.61
CA VAL A 276 -7.84 -7.81 15.93
C VAL A 276 -7.62 -6.96 14.70
N THR A 277 -8.30 -5.83 14.66
CA THR A 277 -7.92 -4.72 13.76
C THR A 277 -6.68 -3.98 14.31
N PRO A 278 -5.93 -3.25 13.48
CA PRO A 278 -4.82 -2.41 13.93
C PRO A 278 -5.18 -1.47 15.10
N SER A 279 -6.33 -0.81 15.05
CA SER A 279 -6.85 0.06 16.11
C SER A 279 -7.10 -0.71 17.42
N GLU A 280 -7.63 -1.92 17.33
CA GLU A 280 -7.83 -2.77 18.51
C GLU A 280 -6.51 -3.25 19.08
N ALA A 281 -5.54 -3.62 18.25
CA ALA A 281 -4.20 -4.02 18.69
C ALA A 281 -3.50 -2.93 19.49
N ILE A 282 -3.45 -1.70 18.95
CA ILE A 282 -2.80 -0.56 19.65
C ILE A 282 -3.58 -0.12 20.90
N LYS A 283 -4.89 -0.35 20.96
CA LYS A 283 -5.68 -0.06 22.16
C LYS A 283 -5.47 -1.11 23.24
N ARG A 284 -5.37 -2.39 22.85
CA ARG A 284 -5.33 -3.54 23.76
C ARG A 284 -3.97 -3.72 24.42
N TYR A 285 -2.89 -3.51 23.68
CA TYR A 285 -1.54 -3.82 24.15
C TYR A 285 -0.71 -2.58 24.39
N ASP A 286 -0.01 -2.56 25.53
CA ASP A 286 0.99 -1.53 25.81
C ASP A 286 2.23 -1.71 24.94
N ALA A 287 2.89 -0.58 24.67
CA ALA A 287 4.15 -0.61 23.94
C ALA A 287 5.23 -1.23 24.82
N VAL A 288 5.88 -2.30 24.35
CA VAL A 288 6.90 -3.01 25.15
C VAL A 288 8.24 -2.30 25.15
N ALA A 289 8.51 -1.48 24.14
CA ALA A 289 9.75 -0.70 24.03
C ALA A 289 9.61 0.47 23.03
N GLU A 290 10.62 1.33 23.04
CA GLU A 290 10.89 2.28 21.97
C GLU A 290 11.72 1.64 20.87
N LEU A 291 11.37 1.94 19.61
CA LEU A 291 12.20 1.59 18.45
C LEU A 291 12.66 2.85 17.72
N ASP A 292 13.93 2.82 17.32
CA ASP A 292 14.60 3.91 16.64
C ASP A 292 14.79 3.57 15.15
N PHE A 293 14.16 4.35 14.27
CA PHE A 293 14.36 4.29 12.83
C PHE A 293 15.03 5.58 12.37
N PRO A 294 16.38 5.66 12.42
CA PRO A 294 17.13 6.87 12.05
C PRO A 294 17.17 7.09 10.53
N HIS A 295 16.93 6.04 9.75
CA HIS A 295 16.89 6.05 8.29
C HIS A 295 15.53 5.55 7.80
N TYR A 296 15.20 5.88 6.55
CA TYR A 296 13.98 5.39 5.92
C TYR A 296 14.06 3.89 5.68
N VAL A 297 13.05 3.19 6.20
CA VAL A 297 12.81 1.77 5.96
C VAL A 297 11.56 1.63 5.11
N SER A 298 11.54 0.66 4.21
CA SER A 298 10.38 0.27 3.41
C SER A 298 10.19 -1.25 3.48
N TRP A 299 9.01 -1.73 3.09
CA TRP A 299 8.76 -3.17 2.95
C TRP A 299 9.20 -3.78 1.63
N ALA A 300 9.76 -2.98 0.71
CA ALA A 300 10.21 -3.44 -0.59
C ALA A 300 11.63 -4.03 -0.54
N ASP A 301 11.85 -5.00 -1.44
CA ASP A 301 13.13 -5.66 -1.72
C ASP A 301 13.86 -6.19 -0.47
N ILE A 302 15.03 -6.81 -0.64
CA ILE A 302 15.74 -7.46 0.48
C ILE A 302 16.34 -6.41 1.42
N GLU A 303 16.74 -5.27 0.87
CA GLU A 303 17.42 -4.20 1.59
C GLU A 303 16.48 -3.42 2.53
N ARG A 304 15.14 -3.49 2.30
CA ARG A 304 14.11 -2.82 3.11
C ARG A 304 14.35 -1.32 3.25
N ASP A 305 14.73 -0.67 2.16
CA ASP A 305 15.05 0.76 2.08
C ASP A 305 14.35 1.43 0.87
N LEU A 306 14.74 2.66 0.53
CA LEU A 306 14.15 3.42 -0.58
C LEU A 306 14.70 3.07 -1.97
N SER A 307 15.64 2.13 -2.07
CA SER A 307 16.37 1.87 -3.31
C SER A 307 15.51 1.32 -4.45
N ALA A 308 14.35 0.73 -4.15
CA ALA A 308 13.37 0.33 -5.15
C ALA A 308 12.81 1.51 -5.96
N TRP A 309 12.80 2.74 -5.41
CA TRP A 309 12.32 3.95 -6.07
C TRP A 309 13.37 5.02 -6.28
N LEU A 310 14.51 4.96 -5.58
CA LEU A 310 15.56 5.99 -5.59
C LEU A 310 16.97 5.43 -5.81
N GLY A 311 17.08 4.17 -6.25
CA GLY A 311 18.34 3.43 -6.34
C GLY A 311 19.23 3.83 -7.51
N ASN A 312 18.71 4.53 -8.53
CA ASN A 312 19.48 4.96 -9.70
C ASN A 312 19.21 6.41 -10.14
N LYS A 313 20.03 6.92 -11.06
CA LYS A 313 19.94 8.32 -11.55
C LYS A 313 18.66 8.62 -12.32
N MET A 314 18.10 7.66 -13.06
CA MET A 314 16.85 7.86 -13.82
C MET A 314 15.69 8.13 -12.86
N GLN A 315 15.60 7.30 -11.83
CA GLN A 315 14.63 7.44 -10.75
C GLN A 315 14.75 8.78 -10.03
N GLN A 316 15.97 9.13 -9.60
CA GLN A 316 16.26 10.37 -8.88
C GLN A 316 15.94 11.61 -9.72
N GLU A 317 16.25 11.58 -11.02
CA GLU A 317 15.94 12.68 -11.94
C GLU A 317 14.43 12.83 -12.15
N ALA A 318 13.74 11.75 -12.46
CA ALA A 318 12.30 11.75 -12.72
C ALA A 318 11.50 12.28 -11.52
N ILE A 319 11.81 11.79 -10.31
CA ILE A 319 11.10 12.20 -9.10
C ILE A 319 11.43 13.64 -8.71
N SER A 320 12.70 14.05 -8.80
CA SER A 320 13.08 15.44 -8.53
C SER A 320 12.37 16.40 -9.47
N GLN A 321 12.35 16.10 -10.77
CA GLN A 321 11.71 16.97 -11.76
C GLN A 321 10.20 17.10 -11.57
N VAL A 322 9.48 16.05 -11.15
CA VAL A 322 8.03 16.17 -10.92
C VAL A 322 7.71 16.98 -9.68
N TYR A 323 8.45 16.82 -8.58
CA TYR A 323 8.21 17.62 -7.37
C TYR A 323 8.64 19.09 -7.53
N ASN A 324 9.66 19.38 -8.35
CA ASN A 324 10.06 20.76 -8.68
C ASN A 324 8.96 21.55 -9.42
N LEU A 325 7.94 20.88 -9.96
CA LEU A 325 6.78 21.55 -10.58
C LEU A 325 5.73 22.00 -9.56
N GLU A 326 5.81 21.60 -8.29
CA GLU A 326 4.82 21.93 -7.26
C GLU A 326 4.46 23.42 -7.22
N PRO A 327 5.41 24.38 -7.19
CA PRO A 327 5.06 25.80 -7.12
C PRO A 327 4.25 26.24 -8.33
N HIS A 328 4.62 25.80 -9.54
CA HIS A 328 3.95 26.20 -10.78
C HIS A 328 2.53 25.62 -10.84
N VAL A 329 2.37 24.35 -10.46
CA VAL A 329 1.07 23.67 -10.42
C VAL A 329 0.16 24.31 -9.37
N LYS A 330 0.64 24.54 -8.14
CA LYS A 330 -0.16 25.15 -7.07
C LYS A 330 -0.52 26.61 -7.36
N LEU A 331 0.41 27.40 -7.89
CA LEU A 331 0.15 28.79 -8.31
C LEU A 331 -0.91 28.89 -9.41
N SER A 332 -1.00 27.89 -10.30
CA SER A 332 -2.02 27.85 -11.34
C SER A 332 -3.45 27.82 -10.78
N LYS A 333 -3.65 27.33 -9.55
CA LYS A 333 -4.96 27.07 -8.92
C LYS A 333 -5.93 26.30 -9.84
N ASN A 334 -5.40 25.45 -10.73
CA ASN A 334 -6.20 24.64 -11.65
C ASN A 334 -6.36 23.22 -11.06
N PRO A 335 -7.57 22.81 -10.63
CA PRO A 335 -7.79 21.51 -10.02
C PRO A 335 -7.44 20.33 -10.94
N ALA A 336 -7.68 20.45 -12.25
CA ALA A 336 -7.36 19.38 -13.20
C ALA A 336 -5.84 19.23 -13.38
N LEU A 337 -5.11 20.35 -13.43
CA LEU A 337 -3.65 20.32 -13.51
C LEU A 337 -3.04 19.74 -12.21
N LEU A 338 -3.61 20.08 -11.06
CA LEU A 338 -3.20 19.55 -9.76
C LEU A 338 -3.42 18.03 -9.67
N ASP A 339 -4.56 17.54 -10.13
CA ASP A 339 -4.88 16.11 -10.17
C ASP A 339 -3.94 15.34 -11.11
N GLU A 340 -3.70 15.85 -12.33
CA GLU A 340 -2.74 15.25 -13.26
C GLU A 340 -1.32 15.18 -12.66
N TRP A 341 -0.84 16.29 -12.08
CA TRP A 341 0.47 16.33 -11.41
C TRP A 341 0.58 15.33 -10.26
N ARG A 342 -0.47 15.18 -9.45
CA ARG A 342 -0.51 14.21 -8.35
C ARG A 342 -0.47 12.78 -8.85
N LYS A 343 -1.19 12.46 -9.92
CA LYS A 343 -1.14 11.14 -10.57
C LYS A 343 0.26 10.82 -11.11
N LEU A 344 0.98 11.81 -11.64
CA LEU A 344 2.38 11.64 -12.09
C LEU A 344 3.36 11.37 -10.94
N GLN A 345 2.99 11.60 -9.67
CA GLN A 345 3.83 11.30 -8.50
C GLN A 345 3.65 9.88 -7.94
N THR A 346 2.74 9.08 -8.50
CA THR A 346 2.48 7.71 -8.04
C THR A 346 3.78 6.90 -7.99
N SER A 347 4.06 6.23 -6.86
CA SER A 347 5.35 5.57 -6.61
C SER A 347 5.72 4.55 -7.69
N ASP A 348 4.74 3.84 -8.22
CA ASP A 348 4.87 2.83 -9.27
C ASP A 348 5.62 3.33 -10.50
N HIS A 349 5.46 4.60 -10.87
CA HIS A 349 6.17 5.17 -12.02
C HIS A 349 7.68 5.12 -11.83
N PHE A 350 8.16 5.41 -10.62
CA PHE A 350 9.60 5.33 -10.30
C PHE A 350 10.04 3.89 -10.08
N TYR A 351 9.16 3.04 -9.56
CA TYR A 351 9.43 1.61 -9.42
C TYR A 351 9.70 0.95 -10.77
N TYR A 352 8.94 1.31 -11.82
CA TYR A 352 9.14 0.80 -13.19
C TYR A 352 10.49 1.20 -13.81
N MET A 353 11.20 2.18 -13.22
CA MET A 353 12.54 2.62 -13.62
C MET A 353 13.67 1.94 -12.82
N CYS A 354 13.35 1.01 -11.92
CA CYS A 354 14.34 0.28 -11.13
C CYS A 354 15.16 -0.69 -11.99
N THR A 355 16.48 -0.75 -11.76
CA THR A 355 17.42 -1.58 -12.55
C THR A 355 17.91 -2.82 -11.82
N LYS A 356 17.64 -2.97 -10.51
CA LYS A 356 18.21 -4.02 -9.66
C LYS A 356 17.90 -5.45 -10.14
N TRP A 357 16.67 -5.66 -10.61
CA TRP A 357 16.17 -7.00 -10.95
C TRP A 357 15.97 -7.21 -12.46
N PHE A 358 16.45 -6.28 -13.29
CA PHE A 358 16.29 -6.36 -14.74
C PHE A 358 17.03 -7.57 -15.35
N ASN A 359 18.13 -8.00 -14.73
CA ASN A 359 18.89 -9.18 -15.15
C ASN A 359 18.38 -10.50 -14.58
N ASP A 360 17.61 -10.48 -13.48
CA ASP A 360 17.23 -11.69 -12.73
C ASP A 360 15.91 -12.33 -13.18
N GLY A 361 15.17 -11.71 -14.11
CA GLY A 361 14.02 -12.34 -14.77
C GLY A 361 12.82 -12.69 -13.87
N ASP A 362 12.94 -12.55 -12.55
CA ASP A 362 11.94 -12.92 -11.56
C ASP A 362 10.95 -11.80 -11.26
N VAL A 363 9.69 -12.21 -11.03
CA VAL A 363 8.46 -11.56 -10.49
C VAL A 363 8.13 -10.11 -10.94
N HIS A 364 9.11 -9.22 -10.98
CA HIS A 364 9.00 -7.80 -11.35
C HIS A 364 8.63 -7.55 -12.82
N LYS A 365 8.85 -8.52 -13.71
CA LYS A 365 8.35 -8.45 -15.11
C LYS A 365 6.82 -8.48 -15.18
N TYR A 366 6.13 -9.03 -14.19
CA TYR A 366 4.67 -9.16 -14.23
C TYR A 366 3.95 -7.80 -14.08
N PHE A 367 4.59 -6.83 -13.44
CA PHE A 367 3.98 -5.54 -13.08
C PHE A 367 4.44 -4.34 -13.90
N ASN A 368 5.58 -4.43 -14.61
CA ASN A 368 6.08 -3.32 -15.40
C ASN A 368 5.36 -3.26 -16.76
N PRO A 369 4.65 -2.16 -17.10
CA PRO A 369 3.97 -2.04 -18.39
C PRO A 369 4.93 -1.71 -19.56
N TYR A 370 6.23 -1.58 -19.28
CA TYR A 370 7.28 -1.24 -20.24
C TYR A 370 8.25 -2.40 -20.47
N ASP A 371 8.87 -2.44 -21.64
CA ASP A 371 9.80 -3.51 -22.02
C ASP A 371 11.16 -3.40 -21.29
N SER A 372 11.50 -2.20 -20.80
CA SER A 372 12.67 -1.97 -19.95
C SER A 372 12.51 -0.76 -19.02
N PRO A 373 13.31 -0.67 -17.95
CA PRO A 373 13.38 0.53 -17.10
C PRO A 373 13.72 1.82 -17.87
N TYR A 374 14.49 1.72 -18.95
CA TYR A 374 14.84 2.84 -19.82
C TYR A 374 13.63 3.34 -20.63
N GLU A 375 12.80 2.44 -21.13
CA GLU A 375 11.55 2.83 -21.80
C GLU A 375 10.58 3.52 -20.84
N ALA A 376 10.47 3.00 -19.61
CA ALA A 376 9.65 3.62 -18.56
C ALA A 376 10.12 5.06 -18.29
N PHE A 377 11.43 5.27 -18.14
CA PHE A 377 12.02 6.58 -17.95
C PHE A 377 11.77 7.51 -19.13
N ILE A 378 12.02 7.07 -20.37
CA ILE A 378 11.82 7.90 -21.57
C ILE A 378 10.35 8.32 -21.71
N ALA A 379 9.40 7.38 -21.57
CA ALA A 379 7.98 7.68 -21.66
C ALA A 379 7.54 8.67 -20.57
N TYR A 380 7.99 8.45 -19.33
CA TYR A 380 7.68 9.35 -18.22
C TYR A 380 8.25 10.75 -18.43
N MET A 381 9.52 10.87 -18.85
CA MET A 381 10.14 12.17 -19.07
C MET A 381 9.52 12.93 -20.24
N ASN A 382 9.06 12.25 -21.30
CA ASN A 382 8.31 12.89 -22.38
C ASN A 382 6.99 13.48 -21.86
N ILE A 383 6.25 12.71 -21.06
CA ILE A 383 5.02 13.19 -20.39
C ILE A 383 5.32 14.38 -19.50
N LEU A 384 6.36 14.29 -18.68
CA LEU A 384 6.70 15.34 -17.73
C LEU A 384 7.12 16.64 -18.42
N ASN A 385 7.84 16.54 -19.55
CA ASN A 385 8.20 17.68 -20.38
C ASN A 385 6.97 18.35 -21.00
N ASP A 386 6.04 17.57 -21.56
CA ASP A 386 4.77 18.09 -22.07
C ASP A 386 3.93 18.74 -20.95
N PHE A 387 3.83 18.08 -19.80
CA PHE A 387 3.13 18.58 -18.63
C PHE A 387 3.73 19.89 -18.12
N ARG A 388 5.07 20.02 -18.08
CA ARG A 388 5.75 21.28 -17.72
C ARG A 388 5.37 22.41 -18.67
N MET A 389 5.34 22.16 -19.99
CA MET A 389 4.91 23.16 -20.96
C MET A 389 3.45 23.59 -20.72
N LYS A 390 2.56 22.61 -20.46
CA LYS A 390 1.15 22.86 -20.11
C LYS A 390 1.02 23.72 -18.85
N ALA A 391 1.77 23.41 -17.80
CA ALA A 391 1.76 24.13 -16.53
C ALA A 391 2.27 25.57 -16.67
N ASN A 392 3.36 25.78 -17.42
CA ASN A 392 3.95 27.10 -17.63
C ASN A 392 3.01 28.02 -18.43
N LYS A 393 2.42 27.52 -19.52
CA LYS A 393 1.46 28.28 -20.34
C LYS A 393 0.26 28.77 -19.52
N LEU A 394 -0.23 27.95 -18.59
CA LEU A 394 -1.35 28.31 -17.71
C LEU A 394 -0.93 29.28 -16.59
N GLY A 395 0.33 29.24 -16.16
CA GLY A 395 0.90 30.18 -15.20
C GLY A 395 1.06 31.58 -15.77
N GLU A 396 1.59 31.70 -17.00
CA GLU A 396 1.79 32.99 -17.67
C GLU A 396 0.47 33.74 -17.93
N VAL A 397 -0.59 33.03 -18.35
CA VAL A 397 -1.91 33.64 -18.63
C VAL A 397 -2.55 34.26 -17.37
N LYS A 398 -2.18 33.80 -16.17
CA LYS A 398 -2.76 34.30 -14.90
C LYS A 398 -1.96 35.42 -14.22
N VAL A 399 -0.73 35.70 -14.65
CA VAL A 399 0.09 36.80 -14.11
C VAL A 399 -0.18 38.12 -14.85
N VAL A 400 -0.79 38.05 -16.04
CA VAL A 400 -1.12 39.21 -16.88
C VAL A 400 -2.59 39.66 -16.73
N GLY A 401 -3.32 39.13 -15.74
CA GLY A 401 -4.75 39.37 -15.52
C GLY A 401 -5.07 40.17 -14.28
#